data_AF-A0A352XPH5-F1
#
_entry.id   AF-A0A352XPH5-F1
#
_cell.length_a   1.000
_cell.length_b   1.000
_cell.length_c   1.000
_cell.angle_alpha   90.00
_cell.angle_beta   90.00
_cell.angle_gamma   90.00
#
_symmetry.space_group_name_H-M   'P 1'
#
loop_
_entity.id
_entity.type
_entity.pdbx_description
1 polymer ?
#
loop_
_entity_poly.entity_id
_entity_poly.type
_entity_poly.pdbx_seq_one_letter_code
_entity_poly.pdbx_strand_id
1 'polypeptide(L)'
;CRCYGKPLDLKKAFAGYVPPPHRCELVRTLDGVEYLNDSKATNLHALESALRSQTRPVVLIAGGKEKGLDYQSVVALLQQKAISAVTFGQIAEPLGAVLSQAVSTTIVRSLEEAIDTARSLAPRGATILFSPGTSSFDMFKGYEQRGTAFRNYVNNLR
;
A
#
# COMPACT_ATOMS: atom_id res chain seq x y z
N CYS A 1 -27.85 -4.81 -10.69
CA CYS A 1 -28.83 -5.18 -9.64
C CYS A 1 -30.25 -4.64 -9.83
N ARG A 2 -30.51 -3.52 -10.53
CA ARG A 2 -31.88 -3.11 -10.90
C ARG A 2 -32.48 -3.89 -12.09
N CYS A 3 -31.64 -4.44 -12.96
CA CYS A 3 -32.08 -5.19 -14.15
C CYS A 3 -32.64 -6.60 -13.86
N TYR A 4 -32.61 -7.07 -12.61
CA TYR A 4 -33.02 -8.44 -12.24
C TYR A 4 -34.26 -8.50 -11.33
N GLY A 5 -34.96 -7.37 -11.12
CA GLY A 5 -36.27 -7.36 -10.45
C GLY A 5 -36.30 -7.80 -8.98
N LYS A 6 -35.15 -7.95 -8.31
CA LYS A 6 -35.11 -8.26 -6.88
C LYS A 6 -35.12 -6.98 -6.03
N PRO A 7 -35.95 -6.89 -4.97
CA PRO A 7 -35.88 -5.78 -4.03
C PRO A 7 -34.52 -5.82 -3.35
N LEU A 8 -33.68 -4.84 -3.68
CA LEU A 8 -32.35 -4.72 -3.13
C LEU A 8 -32.47 -4.03 -1.78
N ASP A 9 -32.58 -4.81 -0.71
CA ASP A 9 -32.44 -4.28 0.64
C ASP A 9 -30.95 -3.94 0.88
N LEU A 10 -30.57 -2.75 0.41
CA LEU A 10 -29.20 -2.23 0.44
C LEU A 10 -28.61 -2.30 1.85
N LYS A 11 -29.43 -2.11 2.90
CA LYS A 11 -28.97 -2.14 4.30
C LYS A 11 -28.44 -3.50 4.73
N LYS A 12 -29.03 -4.61 4.28
CA LYS A 12 -28.52 -5.96 4.56
C LYS A 12 -27.31 -6.33 3.71
N ALA A 13 -27.21 -5.82 2.47
CA ALA A 13 -26.09 -6.10 1.58
C ALA A 13 -24.78 -5.45 2.05
N PHE A 14 -24.84 -4.29 2.73
CA PHE A 14 -23.66 -3.64 3.32
C PHE A 14 -23.24 -4.22 4.68
N ALA A 15 -24.18 -4.77 5.46
CA ALA A 15 -23.91 -5.25 6.82
C ALA A 15 -22.98 -6.50 6.88
N GLY A 16 -22.90 -7.26 5.78
CA GLY A 16 -22.01 -8.43 5.66
C GLY A 16 -20.81 -8.21 4.73
N TYR A 17 -20.59 -6.99 4.25
CA TYR A 17 -19.48 -6.70 3.33
C TYR A 17 -18.17 -6.61 4.12
N VAL A 18 -17.51 -7.76 4.25
CA VAL A 18 -16.09 -7.79 4.62
C VAL A 18 -15.33 -7.42 3.33
N PRO A 19 -14.59 -6.29 3.29
CA PRO A 19 -13.75 -5.98 2.15
C PRO A 19 -12.84 -7.20 1.91
N PRO A 20 -12.70 -7.66 0.66
CA PRO A 20 -11.90 -8.84 0.39
C PRO A 20 -10.49 -8.62 0.95
N PRO A 21 -9.88 -9.65 1.57
CA PRO A 21 -8.54 -9.53 2.14
C PRO A 21 -7.59 -8.91 1.10
N HIS A 22 -6.68 -8.06 1.57
CA HIS A 22 -5.71 -7.32 0.74
C HIS A 22 -6.22 -6.10 -0.05
N ARG A 23 -7.42 -5.55 0.25
CA ARG A 23 -7.84 -4.21 -0.20
C ARG A 23 -7.93 -3.26 0.98
N CYS A 24 -6.96 -2.34 1.09
CA CYS A 24 -6.87 -1.35 2.18
C CYS A 24 -7.16 -1.95 3.57
N GLU A 25 -6.61 -3.12 3.84
CA GLU A 25 -6.84 -3.86 5.08
C GLU A 25 -5.99 -3.24 6.20
N LEU A 26 -6.64 -2.77 7.28
CA LEU A 26 -5.93 -2.41 8.50
C LEU A 26 -5.43 -3.67 9.18
N VAL A 27 -4.12 -3.91 9.06
CA VAL A 27 -3.44 -5.06 9.63
C VAL A 27 -3.30 -4.90 11.14
N ARG A 28 -2.81 -3.74 11.57
CA ARG A 28 -2.49 -3.45 12.98
C ARG A 28 -2.34 -1.95 13.19
N THR A 29 -2.58 -1.50 14.41
CA THR A 29 -2.11 -0.21 14.91
C THR A 29 -1.05 -0.47 15.97
N LEU A 30 0.16 0.06 15.79
CA LEU A 30 1.28 -0.11 16.72
C LEU A 30 1.90 1.26 16.99
N ASP A 31 2.12 1.60 18.27
CA ASP A 31 2.67 2.89 18.70
C ASP A 31 1.92 4.13 18.16
N GLY A 32 0.65 3.96 17.81
CA GLY A 32 -0.21 4.99 17.21
C GLY A 32 0.01 5.19 15.70
N VAL A 33 0.71 4.28 15.04
CA VAL A 33 0.86 4.19 13.58
C VAL A 33 -0.02 3.09 13.03
N GLU A 34 -0.75 3.37 11.96
CA GLU A 34 -1.61 2.39 11.28
C GLU A 34 -0.88 1.68 10.15
N TYR A 35 -1.00 0.36 10.08
CA TYR A 35 -0.40 -0.46 9.03
C TYR A 35 -1.50 -0.93 8.08
N LEU A 36 -1.53 -0.37 6.88
CA LEU A 36 -2.49 -0.71 5.84
C LEU A 36 -1.87 -1.61 4.78
N ASN A 37 -2.54 -2.71 4.47
CA ASN A 37 -2.15 -3.64 3.42
C ASN A 37 -3.07 -3.50 2.22
N ASP A 38 -2.53 -2.97 1.12
CA ASP A 38 -3.18 -2.87 -0.18
C ASP A 38 -2.39 -3.66 -1.24
N SER A 39 -1.92 -4.86 -0.88
CA SER A 39 -1.08 -5.69 -1.77
C SER A 39 -1.75 -6.11 -3.09
N LYS A 40 -3.09 -5.96 -3.18
CA LYS A 40 -3.88 -6.18 -4.40
C LYS A 40 -3.91 -4.97 -5.34
N ALA A 41 -3.33 -3.83 -4.95
CA ALA A 41 -3.08 -2.69 -5.83
C ALA A 41 -2.03 -3.04 -6.89
N THR A 42 -2.46 -3.73 -7.94
CA THR A 42 -1.62 -4.08 -9.10
C THR A 42 -1.72 -3.05 -10.22
N ASN A 43 -2.37 -1.90 -9.96
CA ASN A 43 -2.55 -0.79 -10.88
C ASN A 43 -2.30 0.55 -10.16
N LEU A 44 -1.95 1.58 -10.94
CA LEU A 44 -1.64 2.91 -10.43
C LEU A 44 -2.86 3.59 -9.78
N HIS A 45 -4.04 3.37 -10.34
CA HIS A 45 -5.29 3.93 -9.80
C HIS A 45 -5.64 3.42 -8.40
N ALA A 46 -5.30 2.19 -8.05
CA ALA A 46 -5.49 1.69 -6.69
C ALA A 46 -4.55 2.40 -5.71
N LEU A 47 -3.27 2.59 -6.08
CA LEU A 47 -2.32 3.37 -5.30
C LEU A 47 -2.80 4.80 -5.08
N GLU A 48 -3.27 5.47 -6.14
CA GLU A 48 -3.84 6.82 -6.05
C GLU A 48 -5.08 6.87 -5.14
N SER A 49 -5.98 5.90 -5.29
CA SER A 49 -7.20 5.82 -4.47
C SER A 49 -6.87 5.56 -3.00
N ALA A 50 -5.92 4.67 -2.72
CA ALA A 50 -5.45 4.37 -1.38
C ALA A 50 -4.85 5.63 -0.74
N LEU A 51 -3.94 6.33 -1.42
CA LEU A 51 -3.36 7.60 -0.96
C LEU A 51 -4.43 8.69 -0.72
N ARG A 52 -5.39 8.85 -1.63
CA ARG A 52 -6.48 9.83 -1.49
C ARG A 52 -7.40 9.53 -0.32
N SER A 53 -7.65 8.25 -0.04
CA SER A 53 -8.49 7.81 1.07
C SER A 53 -7.86 8.02 2.45
N GLN A 54 -6.54 8.26 2.51
CA GLN A 54 -5.87 8.53 3.77
C GLN A 54 -6.13 9.96 4.26
N THR A 55 -6.63 10.02 5.49
CA THR A 55 -6.78 11.26 6.27
C THR A 55 -5.53 11.62 7.06
N ARG A 56 -4.66 10.63 7.28
CA ARG A 56 -3.39 10.73 8.01
C ARG A 56 -2.22 10.87 7.04
N PRO A 57 -1.10 11.46 7.46
CA PRO A 57 0.09 11.53 6.62
C PRO A 57 0.68 10.12 6.44
N VAL A 58 1.15 9.82 5.23
CA VAL A 58 1.43 8.46 4.79
C VAL A 58 2.93 8.20 4.63
N VAL A 59 3.42 7.05 5.11
CA VAL A 59 4.69 6.49 4.67
C VAL A 59 4.38 5.39 3.66
N LEU A 60 4.71 5.63 2.39
CA LEU A 60 4.39 4.70 1.30
C LEU A 60 5.47 3.64 1.19
N ILE A 61 5.08 2.36 1.20
CA ILE A 61 5.93 1.26 0.77
C ILE A 61 5.45 0.80 -0.61
N ALA A 62 6.29 0.99 -1.64
CA ALA A 62 5.98 0.64 -3.02
C ALA A 62 7.12 -0.21 -3.62
N GLY A 63 6.83 -1.06 -4.61
CA GLY A 63 7.88 -1.93 -5.14
C GLY A 63 7.42 -3.23 -5.77
N GLY A 64 8.32 -3.86 -6.52
CA GLY A 64 8.08 -5.13 -7.21
C GLY A 64 8.64 -5.12 -8.63
N LYS A 65 7.84 -5.57 -9.61
CA LYS A 65 8.27 -5.83 -10.99
C LYS A 65 7.86 -4.72 -11.96
N GLU A 66 8.72 -4.43 -12.93
CA GLU A 66 8.45 -3.41 -13.94
C GLU A 66 7.24 -3.76 -14.79
N LYS A 67 6.36 -2.76 -14.96
CA LYS A 67 5.13 -2.86 -15.75
C LYS A 67 4.98 -1.70 -16.75
N GLY A 68 5.99 -0.84 -16.89
CA GLY A 68 5.89 0.36 -17.74
C GLY A 68 4.77 1.32 -17.32
N LEU A 69 4.45 1.39 -16.02
CA LEU A 69 3.47 2.33 -15.49
C LEU A 69 4.12 3.71 -15.35
N ASP A 70 3.38 4.75 -15.71
CA ASP A 70 3.81 6.13 -15.53
C ASP A 70 3.48 6.62 -14.12
N TYR A 71 4.47 6.61 -13.23
CA TYR A 71 4.30 7.04 -11.84
C TYR A 71 4.28 8.57 -11.67
N GLN A 72 4.45 9.36 -12.74
CA GLN A 72 4.44 10.82 -12.66
C GLN A 72 3.11 11.37 -12.14
N SER A 73 1.98 10.73 -12.45
CA SER A 73 0.67 11.17 -11.92
C SER A 73 0.57 11.07 -10.39
N VAL A 74 1.38 10.21 -9.78
CA VAL A 74 1.38 9.96 -8.33
C VAL A 74 2.32 10.92 -7.59
N VAL A 75 3.33 11.49 -8.26
CA VAL A 75 4.30 12.44 -7.68
C VAL A 75 3.57 13.62 -7.02
N ALA A 76 2.64 14.25 -7.74
CA ALA A 76 1.87 15.39 -7.22
C ALA A 76 1.01 15.01 -6.00
N LEU A 77 0.44 13.79 -5.99
CA LEU A 77 -0.37 13.31 -4.87
C LEU A 77 0.50 12.97 -3.65
N LEU A 78 1.70 12.43 -3.88
CA LEU A 78 2.66 12.12 -2.82
C LEU A 78 3.13 13.37 -2.10
N GLN A 79 3.43 14.46 -2.83
CA GLN A 79 3.81 15.73 -2.20
C GLN A 79 2.76 16.24 -1.20
N GLN A 80 1.48 15.93 -1.42
CA GLN A 80 0.39 16.39 -0.56
C GLN A 80 0.09 15.46 0.62
N LYS A 81 0.36 14.15 0.47
CA LYS A 81 -0.15 13.12 1.37
C LYS A 81 0.93 12.29 2.04
N ALA A 82 2.11 12.16 1.43
CA ALA A 82 3.18 11.32 1.93
C ALA A 82 4.24 12.12 2.69
N ILE A 83 4.72 11.53 3.78
CA ILE A 83 5.88 11.99 4.55
C ILE A 83 7.16 11.53 3.87
N SER A 84 7.16 10.26 3.47
CA SER A 84 8.29 9.58 2.85
C SER A 84 7.81 8.38 2.04
N ALA A 85 8.69 7.88 1.19
CA ALA A 85 8.48 6.65 0.44
C ALA A 85 9.63 5.66 0.68
N VAL A 86 9.32 4.38 0.63
CA VAL A 86 10.29 3.30 0.70
C VAL A 86 10.05 2.40 -0.50
N THR A 87 11.08 2.21 -1.31
CA THR A 87 11.01 1.41 -2.55
C THR A 87 11.83 0.13 -2.45
N PHE A 88 11.30 -0.98 -2.97
CA PHE A 88 11.98 -2.28 -2.93
C PHE A 88 11.71 -3.13 -4.18
N GLY A 89 12.54 -4.16 -4.40
CA GLY A 89 12.43 -5.09 -5.53
C GLY A 89 13.06 -4.57 -6.84
N GLN A 90 12.69 -5.18 -7.98
CA GLN A 90 13.33 -4.92 -9.28
C GLN A 90 13.22 -3.45 -9.73
N ILE A 91 12.08 -2.81 -9.45
CA ILE A 91 11.87 -1.40 -9.81
C ILE A 91 12.29 -0.41 -8.73
N ALA A 92 12.97 -0.84 -7.66
CA ALA A 92 13.22 0.02 -6.51
C ALA A 92 13.97 1.30 -6.89
N GLU A 93 14.99 1.18 -7.75
CA GLU A 93 15.78 2.32 -8.25
C GLU A 93 14.98 3.23 -9.20
N PRO A 94 14.41 2.75 -10.33
CA PRO A 94 13.68 3.63 -11.25
C PRO A 94 12.44 4.25 -10.59
N LEU A 95 11.72 3.50 -9.74
CA LEU A 95 10.61 4.05 -8.96
C LEU A 95 11.12 5.07 -7.94
N GLY A 96 12.21 4.74 -7.24
CA GLY A 96 12.85 5.63 -6.27
C GLY A 96 13.20 6.99 -6.85
N ALA A 97 13.75 7.02 -8.07
CA ALA A 97 14.10 8.24 -8.79
C ALA A 97 12.88 9.09 -9.18
N VAL A 98 11.72 8.48 -9.39
CA VAL A 98 10.45 9.21 -9.63
C VAL A 98 9.89 9.73 -8.31
N LEU A 99 9.81 8.89 -7.28
CA LEU A 99 9.21 9.27 -5.99
C LEU A 99 10.07 10.31 -5.25
N SER A 100 11.39 10.30 -5.44
CA SER A 100 12.31 11.28 -4.87
C SER A 100 12.09 12.72 -5.37
N GLN A 101 11.35 12.89 -6.48
CA GLN A 101 10.94 14.22 -6.96
C GLN A 101 9.82 14.81 -6.09
N ALA A 102 9.10 13.97 -5.33
CA ALA A 102 8.02 14.36 -4.45
C ALA A 102 8.42 14.38 -2.98
N VAL A 103 8.99 13.28 -2.49
CA VAL A 103 9.21 13.03 -1.06
C VAL A 103 10.53 12.31 -0.83
N SER A 104 11.08 12.41 0.38
CA SER A 104 12.26 11.64 0.76
C SER A 104 11.99 10.15 0.54
N THR A 105 12.84 9.53 -0.27
CA THR A 105 12.65 8.14 -0.72
C THR A 105 13.85 7.28 -0.35
N THR A 106 13.62 6.16 0.31
CA THR A 106 14.65 5.19 0.70
C THR A 106 14.51 3.91 -0.10
N ILE A 107 15.59 3.48 -0.75
CA ILE A 107 15.64 2.24 -1.52
C ILE A 107 16.15 1.13 -0.59
N VAL A 108 15.42 0.03 -0.52
CA VAL A 108 15.74 -1.13 0.34
C VAL A 108 15.67 -2.43 -0.46
N ARG A 109 16.24 -3.50 0.10
CA ARG A 109 16.44 -4.77 -0.62
C ARG A 109 15.39 -5.83 -0.27
N SER A 110 14.74 -5.74 0.89
CA SER A 110 13.72 -6.70 1.32
C SER A 110 12.44 -6.03 1.84
N LEU A 111 11.38 -6.83 1.97
CA LEU A 111 10.10 -6.37 2.51
C LEU A 111 10.22 -6.04 4.00
N GLU A 112 10.99 -6.84 4.73
CA GLU A 112 11.28 -6.65 6.16
C GLU A 112 11.98 -5.31 6.38
N GLU A 113 13.05 -5.06 5.61
CA GLU A 113 13.78 -3.79 5.63
C GLU A 113 12.86 -2.62 5.25
N ALA A 114 11.93 -2.83 4.30
CA ALA A 114 10.95 -1.82 3.93
C ALA A 114 10.00 -1.47 5.08
N ILE A 115 9.52 -2.47 5.81
CA ILE A 115 8.61 -2.27 6.95
C ILE A 115 9.35 -1.58 8.10
N ASP A 116 10.57 -2.01 8.41
CA ASP A 116 11.36 -1.42 9.50
C ASP A 116 11.78 0.02 9.20
N THR A 117 12.17 0.29 7.95
CA THR A 117 12.46 1.65 7.48
C THR A 117 11.20 2.51 7.49
N ALA A 118 10.06 1.98 7.05
CA ALA A 118 8.82 2.73 7.11
C ALA A 118 8.38 3.03 8.55
N ARG A 119 8.61 2.10 9.48
CA ARG A 119 8.34 2.29 10.91
C ARG A 119 9.21 3.40 11.51
N SER A 120 10.49 3.46 11.18
CA SER A 120 11.39 4.50 11.71
C SER A 120 11.07 5.89 11.15
N LEU A 121 10.48 5.96 9.96
CA LEU A 121 10.06 7.21 9.31
C LEU A 121 8.63 7.64 9.65
N ALA A 122 7.81 6.76 10.24
CA ALA A 122 6.42 7.03 10.55
C ALA A 122 6.25 7.66 11.94
N PRO A 123 5.91 8.96 12.06
CA PRO A 123 5.59 9.55 13.35
C PRO A 123 4.26 9.03 13.88
N ARG A 124 4.05 9.16 15.19
CA ARG A 124 2.78 8.81 15.82
C ARG A 124 1.63 9.54 15.13
N GLY A 125 0.61 8.79 14.73
CA GLY A 125 -0.54 9.29 13.99
C GLY A 125 -0.38 9.30 12.48
N ALA A 126 0.73 8.77 11.94
CA ALA A 126 0.89 8.46 10.53
C ALA A 126 0.32 7.08 10.17
N THR A 127 0.28 6.81 8.86
CA THR A 127 -0.14 5.53 8.30
C THR A 127 0.97 4.98 7.40
N ILE A 128 1.39 3.75 7.65
CA ILE A 128 2.25 2.98 6.75
C ILE A 128 1.36 2.26 5.75
N LEU A 129 1.44 2.69 4.49
CA LEU A 129 0.65 2.13 3.40
C LEU A 129 1.51 1.20 2.55
N PHE A 130 1.22 -0.10 2.61
CA PHE A 130 1.83 -1.08 1.71
C PHE A 130 1.02 -1.20 0.42
N SER A 131 1.45 -0.47 -0.61
CA SER A 131 0.82 -0.46 -1.94
C SER A 131 1.88 -0.68 -3.03
N PRO A 132 2.25 -1.94 -3.30
CA PRO A 132 3.37 -2.28 -4.18
C PRO A 132 3.19 -1.84 -5.65
N GLY A 133 1.99 -1.48 -6.11
CA GLY A 133 1.72 -0.95 -7.45
C GLY A 133 1.98 -1.92 -8.61
N THR A 134 2.58 -3.09 -8.33
CA THR A 134 3.11 -4.02 -9.34
C THR A 134 2.89 -5.48 -8.97
N SER A 135 3.03 -6.35 -9.99
CA SER A 135 2.88 -7.81 -9.85
C SER A 135 4.00 -8.38 -8.98
N SER A 136 3.67 -9.34 -8.12
CA SER A 136 4.56 -9.95 -7.12
C SER A 136 5.57 -10.97 -7.68
N PHE A 137 5.71 -11.07 -9.00
CA PHE A 137 6.23 -12.27 -9.69
C PHE A 137 7.76 -12.49 -9.68
N ASP A 138 8.53 -11.86 -8.79
CA ASP A 138 9.97 -12.15 -8.64
C ASP A 138 10.39 -12.64 -7.24
N MET A 139 9.65 -12.32 -6.16
CA MET A 139 10.00 -12.74 -4.79
C MET A 139 8.94 -13.60 -4.10
N PHE A 140 7.70 -13.64 -4.62
CA PHE A 140 6.58 -14.37 -4.01
C PHE A 140 5.73 -15.06 -5.08
N LYS A 141 5.18 -16.25 -4.78
CA LYS A 141 4.31 -17.03 -5.69
C LYS A 141 3.01 -16.30 -6.07
N GLY A 142 2.66 -15.21 -5.40
CA GLY A 142 1.47 -14.40 -5.66
C GLY A 142 1.30 -13.23 -4.68
N TYR A 143 0.31 -12.37 -4.96
CA TYR A 143 -0.01 -11.20 -4.12
C TYR A 143 -0.46 -11.58 -2.71
N GLU A 144 -1.09 -12.75 -2.57
CA GLU A 144 -1.54 -13.31 -1.29
C GLU A 144 -0.36 -13.64 -0.38
N GLN A 145 0.71 -14.24 -0.93
CA GLN A 145 1.90 -14.59 -0.14
C GLN A 145 2.64 -13.33 0.31
N ARG A 146 2.76 -12.31 -0.55
CA ARG A 146 3.34 -11.01 -0.20
C ARG A 146 2.51 -10.27 0.85
N GLY A 147 1.18 -10.26 0.69
CA GLY A 147 0.27 -9.65 1.65
C GLY A 147 0.28 -10.36 3.00
N THR A 148 0.39 -11.70 2.99
CA THR A 148 0.53 -12.52 4.20
C THR A 148 1.89 -12.31 4.87
N ALA A 149 2.98 -12.19 4.10
CA ALA A 149 4.30 -11.87 4.64
C ALA A 149 4.30 -10.51 5.35
N PHE A 150 3.73 -9.47 4.73
CA PHE A 150 3.55 -8.17 5.37
C PHE A 150 2.73 -8.29 6.66
N ARG A 151 1.59 -8.98 6.62
CA ARG A 151 0.73 -9.19 7.80
C ARG A 151 1.47 -9.89 8.93
N ASN A 152 2.16 -10.98 8.61
CA ASN A 152 2.91 -11.78 9.58
C ASN A 152 4.05 -10.97 10.20
N TYR A 153 4.80 -10.21 9.39
CA TYR A 153 5.90 -9.39 9.88
C TYR A 153 5.37 -8.29 10.81
N VAL A 154 4.35 -7.54 10.38
CA VAL A 154 3.72 -6.48 11.19
C VAL A 154 3.14 -7.01 12.50
N ASN A 155 2.58 -8.23 12.50
CA ASN A 155 2.08 -8.86 13.73
C ASN A 155 3.19 -9.34 14.66
N ASN A 156 4.39 -9.63 14.14
CA ASN A 156 5.55 -10.02 14.94
C ASN A 156 6.37 -8.83 15.44
N LEU A 157 6.11 -7.61 14.97
CA LEU A 157 6.73 -6.39 15.49
C LEU A 157 6.41 -6.24 16.99
N ARG A 158 7.47 -6.04 17.78
CA ARG A 158 7.40 -5.70 19.21
C ARG A 158 7.47 -4.20 19.42
#